data_AF-B2W8S6-F1
#
_entry.id   AF-B2W8S6-F1
#
_cell.length_a   1.000
_cell.length_b   1.000
_cell.length_c   1.000
_cell.angle_alpha   90.00
_cell.angle_beta   90.00
_cell.angle_gamma   90.00
#
_symmetry.space_group_name_H-M   'P 1'
#
loop_
_entity.id
_entity.type
_entity.pdbx_description
1 polymer ?
#
loop_
_entity_poly.entity_id
_entity_poly.type
_entity_poly.pdbx_seq_one_letter_code
_entity_poly.pdbx_strand_id
1 'polypeptide(L)'
;MDGGCYTEDSDGYAGKQKAQLNREIQLLLPALRQYHTAKSTSTTVAMAKSKNSSQHNQSKKNHRNGIKKPKTHRYPSLKGTDPKFRRNHRHALHGTMRALKEVKEGKRDSA
;
A
#
# COMPACT_ATOMS: atom_id res chain seq x y z
N MET A 1 -6.91 -17.66 45.82
CA MET A 1 -5.87 -17.89 44.81
C MET A 1 -6.61 -18.13 43.51
N ASP A 2 -6.80 -17.08 42.69
CA ASP A 2 -7.08 -17.17 41.25
C ASP A 2 -6.84 -15.76 40.69
N GLY A 3 -5.70 -15.63 40.01
CA GLY A 3 -5.16 -14.36 39.54
C GLY A 3 -5.83 -13.90 38.24
N GLY A 4 -6.21 -12.62 38.22
CA GLY A 4 -6.64 -11.92 37.03
C GLY A 4 -5.48 -11.75 36.04
N CYS A 5 -5.70 -12.19 34.80
CA CYS A 5 -4.86 -11.94 33.65
C CYS A 5 -4.95 -10.45 33.27
N TYR A 6 -3.88 -9.69 33.52
CA TYR A 6 -3.68 -8.37 32.93
C TYR A 6 -3.05 -8.54 31.54
N THR A 7 -3.78 -8.15 30.51
CA THR A 7 -3.23 -7.86 29.18
C THR A 7 -2.46 -6.55 29.25
N GLU A 8 -1.13 -6.60 29.11
CA GLU A 8 -0.33 -5.38 28.86
C GLU A 8 -0.08 -5.21 27.36
N ASP A 9 -0.56 -4.08 26.87
CA ASP A 9 -0.43 -3.57 25.52
C ASP A 9 1.05 -3.32 25.15
N SER A 10 1.57 -4.03 24.15
CA SER A 10 2.97 -3.98 23.72
C SER A 10 3.31 -2.89 22.69
N ASP A 11 2.51 -1.84 22.55
CA ASP A 11 2.63 -0.88 21.43
C ASP A 11 3.26 0.49 21.80
N GLY A 12 3.83 0.64 22.99
CA GLY A 12 4.28 1.94 23.52
C GLY A 12 5.70 2.41 23.16
N TYR A 13 6.56 1.58 22.56
CA TYR A 13 8.01 1.88 22.41
C TYR A 13 8.47 2.22 20.98
N ALA A 14 7.79 1.74 19.94
CA ALA A 14 8.22 1.93 18.54
C ALA A 14 7.93 3.35 18.00
N GLY A 15 6.94 4.05 18.55
CA GLY A 15 6.58 5.42 18.15
C GLY A 15 7.54 6.49 18.68
N LYS A 16 8.11 6.29 19.88
CA LYS A 16 9.01 7.25 20.53
C LYS A 16 10.34 7.37 19.78
N GLN A 17 10.90 6.25 19.32
CA GLN A 17 12.15 6.25 18.55
C GLN A 17 12.01 6.96 17.20
N LYS A 18 10.90 6.77 16.47
CA LYS A 18 10.64 7.46 15.20
C LYS A 18 10.40 8.96 15.38
N ALA A 19 9.75 9.37 16.47
CA ALA A 19 9.54 10.79 16.79
C ALA A 19 10.86 11.49 17.18
N GLN A 20 11.72 10.79 17.93
CA GLN A 20 13.04 11.29 18.33
C GLN A 20 13.96 11.45 17.11
N LEU A 21 13.97 10.46 16.20
CA LEU A 21 14.71 10.51 14.93
C LEU A 21 14.23 11.65 14.01
N ASN A 22 12.91 11.87 13.90
CA ASN A 22 12.37 12.96 13.10
C ASN A 22 12.67 14.35 13.71
N ARG A 23 12.77 14.45 15.03
CA ARG A 23 13.16 15.71 15.70
C ARG A 23 14.64 16.03 15.48
N GLU A 24 15.52 15.04 15.52
CA GLU A 24 16.95 15.21 15.17
C GLU A 24 17.14 15.62 13.71
N ILE A 25 16.40 15.00 12.77
CA ILE A 25 16.43 15.38 11.34
C ILE A 25 15.97 16.84 11.16
N GLN A 26 14.90 17.26 11.83
CA GLN A 26 14.39 18.64 11.76
C GLN A 26 15.34 19.69 12.36
N LEU A 27 16.14 19.32 13.37
CA LEU A 27 17.11 20.22 14.02
C LEU A 27 18.47 20.30 13.30
N LEU A 28 18.82 19.31 12.46
CA LEU A 28 20.06 19.28 11.67
C LEU A 28 19.93 19.92 10.27
N LEU A 29 18.70 20.12 9.78
CA LEU A 29 18.44 20.71 8.46
C LEU A 29 18.81 22.20 8.28
N PRO A 30 18.82 23.08 9.31
CA PRO A 30 19.20 24.48 9.11
C PRO A 30 20.69 24.66 8.77
N ALA A 31 21.58 23.84 9.35
CA ALA A 31 23.02 23.92 9.12
C ALA A 31 23.40 23.50 7.68
N LEU A 32 22.71 22.51 7.11
CA LEU A 32 22.90 22.09 5.72
C LEU A 32 22.30 23.07 4.70
N ARG A 33 21.43 24.00 5.14
CA ARG A 33 20.86 25.04 4.29
C ARG A 33 21.79 26.24 4.11
N GLN A 34 22.71 26.48 5.04
CA GLN A 34 23.67 27.59 4.98
C GLN A 34 24.91 27.27 4.13
N TYR A 35 25.23 25.99 3.92
CA TYR A 35 26.37 25.57 3.09
C TYR A 35 26.16 25.82 1.58
N HIS A 36 24.93 26.07 1.13
CA HIS A 36 24.62 26.29 -0.29
C HIS A 36 24.60 27.76 -0.74
N THR A 37 24.74 28.74 0.17
CA THR A 37 24.70 30.17 -0.21
C THR A 37 26.08 30.82 -0.34
N ALA A 38 27.15 30.20 0.17
CA ALA A 38 28.50 30.80 0.20
C ALA A 38 29.45 30.35 -0.94
N LYS A 39 28.96 29.61 -1.95
CA LYS A 39 29.76 29.16 -3.12
C LYS A 39 29.05 29.42 -4.47
N SER A 40 28.35 30.55 -4.59
CA SER A 40 27.84 31.01 -5.89
C SER A 40 28.88 31.90 -6.58
N THR A 41 29.96 31.31 -7.09
CA THR A 41 30.75 31.95 -8.13
C THR A 41 29.93 31.94 -9.41
N SER A 42 29.29 33.07 -9.74
CA SER A 42 28.61 33.34 -11.00
C SER A 42 29.62 33.26 -12.16
N THR A 43 29.99 32.04 -12.55
CA THR A 43 30.72 31.80 -13.80
C THR A 43 29.67 31.75 -14.88
N THR A 44 29.61 32.79 -15.71
CA THR A 44 28.83 32.89 -16.93
C THR A 44 29.38 31.93 -17.99
N VAL A 45 29.43 30.64 -17.67
CA VAL A 45 29.63 29.59 -18.67
C VAL A 45 28.39 29.66 -19.55
N ALA A 46 28.56 30.06 -20.81
CA ALA A 46 27.51 30.00 -21.83
C ALA A 46 26.76 28.68 -21.64
N MET A 47 25.44 28.75 -21.42
CA MET A 47 24.59 27.59 -21.15
C MET A 47 24.77 26.55 -22.26
N ALA A 48 25.71 25.64 -22.06
CA ALA A 48 25.98 24.58 -23.01
C ALA A 48 24.74 23.70 -23.01
N LYS A 49 24.09 23.59 -24.17
CA LYS A 49 22.87 22.81 -24.32
C LYS A 49 23.12 21.39 -23.82
N SER A 50 22.40 20.98 -22.78
CA SER A 50 22.47 19.63 -22.25
C SER A 50 21.54 18.70 -23.03
N LYS A 51 21.70 17.38 -22.86
CA LYS A 51 20.80 16.40 -23.48
C LYS A 51 19.48 16.38 -22.72
N ASN A 52 18.41 16.82 -23.37
CA ASN A 52 17.09 16.98 -22.75
C ASN A 52 16.38 15.65 -22.40
N SER A 53 16.79 14.50 -22.97
CA SER A 53 16.13 13.21 -22.75
C SER A 53 17.05 12.02 -23.03
N SER A 54 16.94 10.95 -22.23
CA SER A 54 17.64 9.68 -22.44
C SER A 54 16.88 8.50 -21.81
N GLN A 55 16.78 7.40 -22.56
CA GLN A 55 16.20 6.14 -22.09
C GLN A 55 17.27 5.04 -21.88
N HIS A 56 18.55 5.38 -22.02
CA HIS A 56 19.67 4.42 -22.12
C HIS A 56 19.72 3.41 -20.95
N ASN A 57 19.53 3.87 -19.70
CA ASN A 57 19.62 3.01 -18.52
C ASN A 57 18.25 2.55 -17.99
N GLN A 58 17.14 2.86 -18.68
CA GLN A 58 15.81 2.53 -18.15
C GLN A 58 15.54 1.04 -18.19
N SER A 59 15.87 0.38 -19.31
CA SER A 59 15.72 -1.08 -19.44
C SER A 59 16.54 -1.82 -18.38
N LYS A 60 17.82 -1.45 -18.19
CA LYS A 60 18.68 -2.09 -17.19
C LYS A 60 18.12 -1.97 -15.77
N LYS A 61 17.59 -0.80 -15.40
CA LYS A 61 16.93 -0.60 -14.09
C LYS A 61 15.66 -1.43 -13.94
N ASN A 62 14.79 -1.45 -14.95
CA ASN A 62 13.53 -2.19 -14.92
C ASN A 62 13.76 -3.70 -14.75
N HIS A 63 14.85 -4.23 -15.32
CA HIS A 63 15.19 -5.65 -15.23
C HIS A 63 16.00 -6.03 -13.98
N ARG A 64 16.49 -5.09 -13.15
CA ARG A 64 17.22 -5.42 -11.90
C ARG A 64 16.43 -6.34 -10.98
N ASN A 65 15.14 -6.07 -10.83
CA ASN A 65 14.21 -6.86 -10.00
C ASN A 65 13.31 -7.79 -10.85
N GLY A 66 13.52 -7.78 -12.18
CA GLY A 66 12.67 -8.43 -13.17
C GLY A 66 11.31 -7.74 -13.36
N ILE A 67 10.80 -7.78 -14.60
CA ILE A 67 9.45 -7.31 -14.91
C ILE A 67 8.46 -8.41 -14.51
N LYS A 68 7.83 -8.27 -13.34
CA LYS A 68 6.84 -9.24 -12.84
C LYS A 68 5.46 -8.94 -13.41
N LYS A 69 4.76 -9.99 -13.86
CA LYS A 69 3.35 -9.90 -14.25
C LYS A 69 2.48 -9.60 -13.02
N PRO A 70 1.32 -8.92 -13.19
CA PRO A 70 0.37 -8.75 -12.10
C PRO A 70 -0.10 -10.13 -11.60
N LYS A 71 -0.32 -10.25 -10.30
CA LYS A 71 -0.78 -11.50 -9.69
C LYS A 71 -2.20 -11.81 -10.16
N THR A 72 -2.41 -13.00 -10.72
CA THR A 72 -3.73 -13.51 -11.09
C THR A 72 -4.28 -14.35 -9.95
N HIS A 73 -5.49 -14.05 -9.48
CA HIS A 73 -6.21 -14.87 -8.50
C HIS A 73 -7.26 -15.75 -9.22
N ARG A 74 -7.61 -16.90 -8.63
CA ARG A 74 -8.63 -17.80 -9.19
C ARG A 74 -9.98 -17.11 -9.39
N TYR A 75 -10.33 -16.20 -8.47
CA TYR A 75 -11.56 -15.43 -8.52
C TYR A 75 -11.23 -13.92 -8.51
N PRO A 76 -11.47 -13.19 -9.61
CA PRO A 76 -11.27 -11.74 -9.65
C PRO A 76 -12.43 -10.99 -8.98
N SER A 77 -12.24 -9.70 -8.69
CA SER A 77 -13.31 -8.86 -8.12
C SER A 77 -14.39 -8.55 -9.15
N LEU A 78 -15.67 -8.58 -8.74
CA LEU A 78 -16.81 -8.12 -9.56
C LEU A 78 -16.99 -6.59 -9.54
N LYS A 79 -15.93 -5.82 -9.29
CA LYS A 79 -15.99 -4.35 -9.30
C LYS A 79 -16.06 -3.86 -10.76
N GLY A 80 -17.05 -3.04 -11.08
CA GLY A 80 -17.27 -2.53 -12.45
C GLY A 80 -18.23 -3.38 -13.30
N THR A 81 -18.70 -4.53 -12.82
CA THR A 81 -19.80 -5.26 -13.48
C THR A 81 -21.13 -4.54 -13.27
N ASP A 82 -22.07 -4.71 -14.21
CA ASP A 82 -23.39 -4.07 -14.20
C ASP A 82 -24.05 -4.09 -12.79
N PRO A 83 -24.43 -2.92 -12.24
CA PRO A 83 -25.14 -2.85 -10.97
C PRO A 83 -26.41 -3.69 -10.91
N LYS A 84 -27.18 -3.83 -11.99
CA LYS A 84 -28.41 -4.65 -11.99
C LYS A 84 -28.07 -6.13 -11.82
N PHE A 85 -27.10 -6.63 -12.57
CA PHE A 85 -26.55 -7.98 -12.37
C PHE A 85 -26.05 -8.19 -10.93
N ARG A 86 -25.27 -7.26 -10.38
CA ARG A 86 -24.72 -7.39 -9.01
C ARG A 86 -25.78 -7.45 -7.92
N ARG A 87 -26.86 -6.66 -8.05
CA ARG A 87 -27.99 -6.70 -7.11
C ARG A 87 -28.66 -8.07 -7.15
N ASN A 88 -29.02 -8.56 -8.35
CA ASN A 88 -29.64 -9.86 -8.52
C ASN A 88 -28.74 -11.01 -8.02
N HIS A 89 -27.47 -11.02 -8.41
CA HIS A 89 -26.51 -12.04 -8.01
C HIS A 89 -26.38 -12.14 -6.48
N ARG A 90 -26.39 -10.99 -5.78
CA ARG A 90 -26.40 -10.94 -4.31
C ARG A 90 -27.65 -11.62 -3.74
N HIS A 91 -28.83 -11.29 -4.24
CA HIS A 91 -30.08 -11.89 -3.77
C HIS A 91 -30.14 -13.40 -4.04
N ALA A 92 -29.69 -13.85 -5.21
CA ALA A 92 -29.62 -15.26 -5.57
C ALA A 92 -28.71 -16.06 -4.62
N LEU A 93 -27.49 -15.56 -4.35
CA LEU A 93 -26.56 -16.21 -3.42
C LEU A 93 -27.08 -16.25 -1.98
N HIS A 94 -27.76 -15.20 -1.51
CA HIS A 94 -28.40 -15.24 -0.20
C HIS A 94 -29.55 -16.24 -0.15
N GLY A 95 -30.35 -16.34 -1.22
CA GLY A 95 -31.42 -17.32 -1.33
C GLY A 95 -30.91 -18.76 -1.25
N THR A 96 -29.87 -19.10 -2.02
CA THR A 96 -29.26 -20.44 -2.00
C THR A 96 -28.65 -20.76 -0.64
N MET A 97 -27.95 -19.80 -0.02
CA MET A 97 -27.39 -19.98 1.32
C MET A 97 -28.46 -20.28 2.38
N ARG A 98 -29.62 -19.59 2.32
CA ARG A 98 -30.75 -19.86 3.22
C ARG A 98 -31.34 -21.24 2.99
N ALA A 99 -31.56 -21.62 1.73
CA ALA A 99 -32.10 -22.95 1.40
C ALA A 99 -31.18 -24.08 1.89
N LEU A 100 -29.88 -23.96 1.66
CA LEU A 100 -28.89 -24.93 2.14
C LEU A 100 -28.86 -25.03 3.66
N LYS A 101 -29.01 -23.89 4.35
CA LYS A 101 -29.10 -23.87 5.82
C LYS A 101 -30.33 -24.62 6.33
N GLU A 102 -31.50 -24.42 5.70
CA GLU A 102 -32.74 -25.09 6.11
C GLU A 102 -32.71 -26.60 5.83
N VAL A 103 -32.09 -27.03 4.72
CA VAL A 103 -31.82 -28.46 4.45
C VAL A 103 -30.90 -29.04 5.53
N LYS A 104 -29.83 -28.32 5.90
CA LYS A 104 -28.94 -28.76 6.98
C LYS A 104 -29.64 -28.85 8.35
N GLU A 105 -30.58 -27.96 8.62
CA GLU A 105 -31.39 -27.96 9.83
C GLU A 105 -32.56 -28.96 9.79
N GLY A 106 -32.73 -29.70 8.68
CA GLY A 106 -33.81 -30.68 8.51
C GLY A 106 -35.21 -30.05 8.38
N LYS A 107 -35.29 -28.73 8.18
CA LYS A 107 -36.56 -28.00 8.01
C LYS A 107 -37.11 -28.08 6.59
N ARG A 108 -36.28 -28.54 5.67
CA ARG A 108 -36.62 -28.81 4.27
C ARG A 108 -36.08 -30.18 3.90
N ASP A 109 -36.91 -30.99 3.27
CA ASP A 109 -36.49 -32.28 2.72
C ASP A 109 -35.41 -32.05 1.67
N SER A 110 -34.32 -32.81 1.78
CA SER A 110 -33.32 -32.87 0.72
C SER A 110 -33.94 -33.57 -0.48
N ALA A 111 -34.20 -32.82 -1.54
CA ALA A 111 -34.56 -33.36 -2.85
C ALA A 111 -33.41 -34.18 -3.45
#